data_AF-A0A197JDB2-F1
#
_entry.id   AF-A0A197JDB2-F1
#
_cell.length_a   1.000
_cell.length_b   1.000
_cell.length_c   1.000
_cell.angle_alpha   90.00
_cell.angle_beta   90.00
_cell.angle_gamma   90.00
#
_symmetry.space_group_name_H-M   'P 1'
#
loop_
_entity.id
_entity.type
_entity.pdbx_description
1 polymer ?
#
loop_
_entity_poly.entity_id
_entity_poly.type
_entity_poly.pdbx_seq_one_letter_code
_entity_poly.pdbx_strand_id
1 'polypeptide(L)' 'MQIELYGAGHFFRCPNGHSYVIGECGGAMQESTCPECGAPVGGRSHQLAAGNQVDTEYESFYQRR' A
#
# COMPACT_ATOMS: atom_id res chain seq x y z
N MET A 1 -22.53 8.66 15.44
CA MET A 1 -22.20 8.22 14.07
C MET A 1 -20.72 8.44 13.86
N GLN A 2 -19.93 7.46 14.30
CA GLN A 2 -18.49 7.47 14.15
C GLN A 2 -18.24 6.71 12.86
N ILE A 3 -17.81 7.44 11.83
CA ILE A 3 -17.32 6.88 10.57
C ILE A 3 -16.36 5.73 10.89
N GLU A 4 -16.85 4.51 10.68
CA GLU A 4 -16.08 3.29 10.70
C GLU A 4 -15.11 3.37 9.51
N LEU A 5 -13.95 4.00 9.72
CA LEU A 5 -12.81 3.94 8.81
C LEU A 5 -12.17 2.54 8.92
N TYR A 6 -12.95 1.49 8.66
CA TYR A 6 -12.52 0.09 8.56
C TYR A 6 -11.81 -0.15 7.22
N GLY A 7 -10.81 0.66 6.96
CA GLY A 7 -10.06 0.66 5.70
C GLY A 7 -8.81 1.51 5.85
N ALA A 8 -8.02 1.24 6.89
CA ALA A 8 -6.68 1.80 7.01
C ALA A 8 -5.85 1.23 5.86
N GLY A 9 -5.88 1.93 4.73
CA GLY A 9 -5.03 1.57 3.61
C GLY A 9 -3.57 1.67 4.03
N HIS A 10 -2.82 0.59 3.83
CA HIS A 10 -1.40 0.58 4.12
C HIS A 10 -0.66 1.36 3.02
N PHE A 11 0.33 2.16 3.41
CA PHE A 11 1.21 2.85 2.46
C PHE A 11 2.33 1.91 2.04
N PHE A 12 2.65 1.92 0.74
CA PHE A 12 3.71 1.12 0.16
C PHE A 12 4.51 1.95 -0.82
N ARG A 13 5.71 1.47 -1.14
CA ARG A 13 6.60 2.13 -2.08
C ARG A 13 7.09 1.14 -3.13
N CYS A 14 7.04 1.57 -4.39
CA CYS A 14 7.55 0.79 -5.50
C CYS A 14 9.09 0.73 -5.49
N PRO A 15 9.74 -0.22 -6.18
CA PRO A 15 11.20 -0.31 -6.25
C PRO A 15 11.87 0.95 -6.83
N ASN A 16 11.12 1.77 -7.58
CA ASN A 16 11.59 3.06 -8.11
C ASN A 16 11.35 4.25 -7.17
N GLY A 17 10.69 4.06 -6.02
CA GLY A 17 10.47 5.10 -5.02
C GLY A 17 9.09 5.77 -5.02
N HIS A 18 8.19 5.45 -5.95
CA HIS A 18 6.82 5.98 -5.93
C HIS A 18 5.96 5.38 -4.81
N SER A 19 5.33 6.24 -4.02
CA SER A 19 4.43 5.89 -2.93
C SER A 19 3.03 5.57 -3.46
N TYR A 20 2.41 4.51 -2.97
CA TYR A 20 1.03 4.14 -3.29
C TYR A 20 0.31 3.58 -2.07
N VAL A 21 -1.02 3.63 -2.07
CA VAL A 21 -1.84 3.12 -0.96
C VAL A 21 -2.63 1.90 -1.42
N ILE A 22 -2.73 0.87 -0.58
CA ILE A 22 -3.62 -0.27 -0.81
C ILE A 22 -4.74 -0.19 0.23
N GLY A 23 -5.92 0.27 -0.21
CA GLY A 23 -7.05 0.60 0.66
C GLY A 23 -7.97 -0.56 1.05
N GLU A 24 -8.02 -1.63 0.24
CA GLU A 24 -8.98 -2.72 0.47
C GLU A 24 -8.29 -3.99 1.00
N CYS A 25 -8.88 -4.55 2.07
CA CYS A 25 -8.55 -5.86 2.65
C CYS A 25 -7.16 -6.03 3.29
N GLY A 26 -6.53 -4.95 3.80
CA GLY A 26 -5.39 -5.07 4.73
C GLY A 26 -4.09 -5.59 4.12
N GLY A 27 -3.91 -5.55 2.80
CA GLY A 27 -2.64 -5.93 2.18
C GLY A 27 -2.64 -6.08 0.66
N ALA A 28 -1.48 -6.42 0.13
CA ALA A 28 -1.22 -6.62 -1.29
C ALA A 28 -1.93 -7.88 -1.84
N MET A 29 -3.18 -7.72 -2.27
CA MET A 29 -4.01 -8.79 -2.86
C MET A 29 -4.10 -8.71 -4.38
N GLN A 30 -3.89 -7.52 -4.94
CA GLN A 30 -3.89 -7.26 -6.36
C GLN A 30 -2.51 -6.79 -6.80
N GLU A 31 -1.96 -7.43 -7.82
CA GLU A 31 -0.77 -6.95 -8.51
C GLU A 31 -1.22 -6.00 -9.63
N SER A 32 -0.62 -4.81 -9.65
CA SER A 32 -0.83 -3.75 -10.62
C SER A 32 0.52 -3.22 -11.07
N THR A 33 0.54 -2.31 -12.04
CA THR A 33 1.77 -1.63 -12.47
C THR A 33 1.72 -0.16 -12.12
N CYS A 34 2.85 0.38 -11.66
CA CYS A 34 2.99 1.80 -11.37
C CYS A 34 2.73 2.61 -12.65
N PRO A 35 1.80 3.58 -12.66
CA PRO A 35 1.53 4.38 -13.84
C PRO A 35 2.68 5.34 -14.19
N GLU A 36 3.59 5.61 -13.25
CA GLU A 36 4.72 6.53 -13.45
C GLU A 36 5.96 5.82 -14.04
N CYS A 37 6.28 4.62 -13.57
CA CYS A 37 7.51 3.90 -14.00
C CYS A 37 7.27 2.50 -14.58
N GLY A 38 6.03 2.00 -14.59
CA GLY A 38 5.72 0.66 -15.08
C GLY A 38 6.19 -0.50 -14.18
N ALA A 39 6.76 -0.22 -13.01
CA ALA A 39 7.20 -1.26 -12.08
C ALA A 39 6.01 -2.04 -11.49
N PRO A 40 6.15 -3.33 -11.18
CA PRO A 40 5.11 -4.10 -10.52
C PRO A 40 4.88 -3.57 -9.10
N VAL A 41 3.65 -3.15 -8.81
CA VAL A 41 3.18 -2.62 -7.52
C VAL A 41 2.03 -3.49 -6.98
N GLY A 42 1.77 -3.42 -5.68
CA GLY A 42 0.81 -4.29 -5.03
C GLY A 42 1.42 -5.68 -4.80
N GLY A 43 0.65 -6.73 -5.07
CA GLY A 43 1.08 -8.11 -4.79
C GLY A 43 -0.08 -9.10 -4.72
N ARG A 44 0.19 -10.32 -4.24
CA ARG A 44 -0.75 -11.46 -4.28
C ARG A 44 -0.73 -12.16 -2.93
N SER A 45 -1.88 -12.60 -2.43
CA SER A 45 -1.97 -13.34 -1.15
C SER A 45 -1.36 -12.61 0.05
N HIS A 46 -1.57 -11.29 0.15
CA HIS A 46 -0.93 -10.38 1.13
C HIS A 46 0.59 -10.29 1.01
N GLN A 47 1.17 -10.77 -0.08
CA GLN A 47 2.61 -10.72 -0.31
C GLN A 47 2.92 -9.69 -1.39
N LEU A 48 3.74 -8.70 -1.03
CA LEU A 48 4.17 -7.65 -1.94
C LEU A 48 4.93 -8.23 -3.15
N ALA A 49 4.71 -7.64 -4.33
CA ALA A 49 5.50 -7.92 -5.51
C ALA A 49 6.98 -7.55 -5.27
N ALA A 50 7.89 -8.27 -5.92
CA ALA A 50 9.32 -8.18 -5.65
C ALA A 50 9.85 -6.75 -5.80
N GLY A 51 10.50 -6.24 -4.74
CA GLY A 51 11.06 -4.89 -4.70
C GLY A 51 10.12 -3.82 -4.15
N ASN A 52 8.85 -4.13 -3.88
CA ASN A 52 7.97 -3.25 -3.13
C ASN A 52 8.26 -3.33 -1.64
N GLN A 53 8.16 -2.19 -0.95
CA GLN A 53 8.37 -2.10 0.50
C GLN A 53 7.15 -1.44 1.14
N VAL A 54 6.83 -1.86 2.37
CA VAL A 54 5.81 -1.18 3.18
C VAL A 54 6.38 0.11 3.75
N ASP A 55 5.61 1.19 3.68
CA ASP A 55 5.97 2.50 4.21
C ASP A 55 5.29 2.67 5.58
N THR A 56 5.73 1.85 6.54
CA THR A 56 5.17 1.78 7.91
C THR A 56 5.31 3.10 8.68
N GLU A 57 6.31 3.91 8.32
CA GLU A 57 6.49 5.25 8.90
C GLU A 57 5.29 6.14 8.55
N TYR A 58 4.88 6.18 7.28
CA TYR A 58 3.71 6.95 6.83
C TYR A 58 2.43 6.47 7.51
N GLU A 59 2.22 5.17 7.63
CA GLU A 59 1.04 4.61 8.32
C GLU A 59 0.95 5.05 9.78
N SER A 60 2.09 5.05 10.48
CA SER A 60 2.18 5.40 11.90
C SER A 60 1.80 6.86 12.16
N PHE A 61 2.04 7.76 11.20
CA PHE A 61 1.64 9.16 11.27
C PHE A 61 0.13 9.36 11.04
N TYR A 62 -0.52 8.55 10.19
CA TYR A 62 -1.94 8.68 9.89
C TYR A 62 -2.86 7.95 10.89
N GLN A 63 -2.41 6.85 11.52
CA GLN A 63 -3.20 6.11 12.53
C GLN A 63 -3.23 6.78 13.92
N ARG A 64 -2.36 7.76 14.17
CA ARG A 64 -2.22 8.44 15.48
C ARG A 64 -3.05 9.72 15.63
N ARG A 65 -4.03 9.96 14.77
CA ARG A 65 -4.80 11.20 14.71
C ARG A 65 -6.27 11.02 15.03
#